data_AF-A0A2A4F8W6-F1
#
_entry.id   AF-A0A2A4F8W6-F1
#
_cell.length_a   1.000
_cell.length_b   1.000
_cell.length_c   1.000
_cell.angle_alpha   90.00
_cell.angle_beta   90.00
_cell.angle_gamma   90.00
#
_symmetry.space_group_name_H-M   'P 1'
#
loop_
_entity.id
_entity.type
_entity.pdbx_description
1 polymer ?
#
loop_
_entity_poly.entity_id
_entity_poly.type
_entity_poly.pdbx_seq_one_letter_code
_entity_poly.pdbx_strand_id
1 'polypeptide(L)'
;MHGKALFLQRAVSRTDQWGPQFPALSMACHQSDSISGGRQLAIAVTDAHGMRCAVFTSFGAILEFRASWGELERASTWWHYARAWHFWVVDNQQSALRVSPTDSSHVVVTSSGKTNPSGPSTGALLSLIRAAEKRASGG
;
A
#
# COMPACT_ATOMS: atom_id res chain seq x y z
N MET A 1 6.34 7.05 21.33
CA MET A 1 6.08 7.69 20.01
C MET A 1 7.05 7.23 18.91
N HIS A 2 7.63 6.01 18.95
CA HIS A 2 8.64 5.59 17.97
C HIS A 2 8.08 5.29 16.57
N GLY A 3 6.84 4.77 16.46
CA GLY A 3 6.26 4.41 15.16
C GLY A 3 5.91 5.61 14.25
N LYS A 4 5.34 6.69 14.81
CA LYS A 4 5.08 7.92 14.05
C LYS A 4 6.37 8.56 13.54
N ALA A 5 7.43 8.55 14.35
CA ALA A 5 8.74 9.07 13.95
C ALA A 5 9.35 8.24 12.80
N LEU A 6 9.26 6.90 12.87
CA LEU A 6 9.72 6.02 11.79
C LEU A 6 9.01 6.35 10.46
N PHE A 7 7.69 6.51 10.48
CA PHE A 7 6.94 6.86 9.29
C PHE A 7 7.37 8.21 8.71
N LEU A 8 7.42 9.26 9.55
CA LEU A 8 7.79 10.60 9.09
C LEU A 8 9.23 10.67 8.56
N GLN A 9 10.15 9.86 9.10
CA GLN A 9 11.54 9.78 8.62
C GLN A 9 11.69 9.04 7.29
N ARG A 10 10.73 8.18 6.94
CA ARG A 10 10.81 7.29 5.77
C ARG A 10 9.83 7.61 4.65
N ALA A 11 8.79 8.40 4.96
CA ALA A 11 7.78 8.80 4.00
C ALA A 11 8.35 9.82 3.00
N VAL A 12 8.21 9.50 1.72
CA VAL A 12 8.55 10.36 0.60
C VAL A 12 7.25 10.73 -0.11
N SER A 13 6.99 12.03 -0.24
CA SER A 13 5.84 12.49 -1.02
C SER A 13 6.04 12.15 -2.50
N ARG A 14 5.03 11.52 -3.09
CA ARG A 14 4.94 11.20 -4.51
C ARG A 14 3.74 11.86 -5.18
N THR A 15 3.03 12.72 -4.47
CA THR A 15 1.78 13.34 -4.92
C THR A 15 1.88 13.94 -6.32
N ASP A 16 2.89 14.77 -6.58
CA ASP A 16 3.04 15.43 -7.88
C ASP A 16 3.39 14.47 -9.02
N GLN A 17 4.08 13.37 -8.68
CA GLN A 17 4.52 12.38 -9.65
C GLN A 17 3.40 11.38 -9.97
N TRP A 18 2.67 10.93 -8.96
CA TRP A 18 1.76 9.79 -9.02
C TRP A 18 0.29 10.20 -9.05
N GLY A 19 -0.06 11.36 -8.51
CA GLY A 19 -1.45 11.85 -8.47
C GLY A 19 -2.08 11.94 -9.86
N PRO A 20 -1.44 12.60 -10.84
CA PRO A 20 -1.95 12.66 -12.21
C PRO A 20 -2.00 11.30 -12.92
N GLN A 21 -1.20 10.31 -12.47
CA GLN A 21 -1.12 8.99 -13.11
C GLN A 21 -2.16 8.00 -12.57
N PHE A 22 -2.64 8.20 -11.34
CA PHE A 22 -3.51 7.26 -10.63
C PHE A 22 -4.74 7.96 -10.02
N PRO A 23 -5.60 8.60 -10.83
CA PRO A 23 -6.75 9.34 -10.35
C PRO A 23 -7.81 8.46 -9.68
N ALA A 24 -8.05 7.23 -10.16
CA ALA A 24 -9.07 6.36 -9.58
C ALA A 24 -8.67 5.91 -8.16
N LEU A 25 -7.40 5.56 -7.95
CA LEU A 25 -6.88 5.25 -6.62
C LEU A 25 -6.88 6.48 -5.70
N SER A 26 -6.56 7.67 -6.23
CA SER A 26 -6.60 8.92 -5.46
C SER A 26 -8.02 9.27 -5.00
N MET A 27 -9.04 8.93 -5.79
CA MET A 27 -10.44 9.20 -5.49
C MET A 27 -11.14 8.08 -4.69
N ALA A 28 -10.56 6.89 -4.59
CA ALA A 28 -11.21 5.73 -4.00
C ALA A 28 -11.69 5.98 -2.57
N CYS A 29 -10.90 6.66 -1.75
CA CYS A 29 -11.28 6.96 -0.36
C CYS A 29 -12.43 7.99 -0.22
N HIS A 30 -12.88 8.60 -1.31
CA HIS A 30 -14.03 9.52 -1.34
C HIS A 30 -15.31 8.88 -1.89
N GLN A 31 -15.22 7.63 -2.37
CA GLN A 31 -16.30 6.92 -3.05
C GLN A 31 -16.60 5.60 -2.33
N SER A 32 -17.80 5.45 -1.78
CA SER A 32 -18.23 4.25 -1.06
C SER A 32 -18.38 3.01 -1.95
N ASP A 33 -18.57 3.22 -3.24
CA ASP A 33 -18.64 2.21 -4.30
C ASP A 33 -17.27 1.89 -4.93
N SER A 34 -16.19 2.52 -4.45
CA SER A 34 -14.83 2.24 -4.92
C SER A 34 -14.32 0.87 -4.48
N ILE A 35 -13.18 0.46 -5.04
CA ILE A 35 -12.47 -0.76 -4.64
C ILE A 35 -12.15 -0.84 -3.14
N SER A 36 -12.11 0.30 -2.45
CA SER A 36 -11.74 0.41 -1.03
C SER A 36 -12.95 0.57 -0.11
N GLY A 37 -14.16 0.72 -0.67
CA GLY A 37 -15.35 1.08 0.09
C GLY A 37 -15.26 2.43 0.80
N GLY A 38 -14.50 3.38 0.25
CA GLY A 38 -14.26 4.69 0.87
C GLY A 38 -13.11 4.72 1.90
N ARG A 39 -12.28 3.67 1.97
CA ARG A 39 -11.11 3.63 2.85
C ARG A 39 -9.86 4.19 2.17
N GLN A 40 -8.92 4.68 2.97
CA GLN A 40 -7.58 5.00 2.47
C GLN A 40 -6.89 3.73 1.96
N LEU A 41 -6.19 3.85 0.83
CA LEU A 41 -5.54 2.72 0.17
C LEU A 41 -4.07 2.65 0.54
N ALA A 42 -3.58 1.45 0.80
CA ALA A 42 -2.18 1.13 0.93
C ALA A 42 -1.80 0.03 -0.08
N ILE A 43 -0.89 0.34 -0.99
CA ILE A 43 -0.45 -0.60 -2.02
C ILE A 43 0.97 -1.03 -1.69
N ALA A 44 1.19 -2.32 -1.45
CA ALA A 44 2.45 -2.82 -0.93
C ALA A 44 2.98 -4.04 -1.67
N VAL A 45 4.31 -4.03 -1.86
CA VAL A 45 5.10 -5.18 -2.27
C VAL A 45 6.00 -5.59 -1.11
N THR A 46 6.18 -6.90 -0.92
CA THR A 46 6.87 -7.43 0.26
C THR A 46 7.90 -8.50 -0.10
N ASP A 47 8.91 -8.67 0.76
CA ASP A 47 9.85 -9.78 0.68
C ASP A 47 10.18 -10.34 2.08
N ALA A 48 11.25 -11.13 2.17
CA ALA A 48 11.74 -11.68 3.43
C ALA A 48 12.29 -10.61 4.39
N HIS A 49 12.67 -9.42 3.90
CA HIS A 49 13.36 -8.39 4.68
C HIS A 49 12.43 -7.23 5.08
N GLY A 50 11.41 -6.92 4.29
CA GLY A 50 10.48 -5.85 4.58
C GLY A 50 9.43 -5.61 3.51
N MET A 51 8.95 -4.37 3.49
CA MET A 51 7.98 -3.90 2.50
C MET A 51 8.37 -2.54 1.93
N ARG A 52 7.80 -2.27 0.75
CA ARG A 52 7.69 -0.93 0.18
C ARG A 52 6.23 -0.70 -0.15
N CYS A 53 5.71 0.46 0.28
CA CYS A 53 4.29 0.75 0.22
C CYS A 53 4.05 2.18 -0.28
N ALA A 54 2.96 2.36 -1.01
CA ALA A 54 2.37 3.63 -1.38
C ALA A 54 1.02 3.79 -0.67
N VAL A 55 0.83 4.89 0.06
CA VAL A 55 -0.43 5.21 0.74
C VAL A 55 -1.11 6.36 0.01
N PHE A 56 -2.34 6.14 -0.44
CA PHE A 56 -3.22 7.15 -0.98
C PHE A 56 -4.13 7.64 0.14
N THR A 57 -3.88 8.86 0.59
CA THR A 57 -4.57 9.45 1.74
C THR A 57 -5.84 10.18 1.32
N SER A 58 -6.75 10.38 2.27
CA SER A 58 -7.99 11.14 2.08
C SER A 58 -7.81 12.64 1.90
N PHE A 59 -6.58 13.14 1.98
CA PHE A 59 -6.25 14.54 1.72
C PHE A 59 -5.55 14.73 0.36
N GLY A 60 -5.55 13.68 -0.48
CA GLY A 60 -4.92 13.71 -1.80
C GLY A 60 -3.39 13.54 -1.77
N ALA A 61 -2.78 13.36 -0.60
CA ALA A 61 -1.35 13.07 -0.52
C ALA A 61 -1.08 11.60 -0.84
N ILE A 62 -0.01 11.37 -1.62
CA ILE A 62 0.49 10.03 -1.93
C ILE A 62 1.86 9.87 -1.29
N LEU A 63 1.97 8.94 -0.36
CA LEU A 63 3.17 8.75 0.45
C LEU A 63 3.79 7.38 0.17
N GLU A 64 5.02 7.38 -0.33
CA GLU A 64 5.82 6.18 -0.47
C GLU A 64 6.69 5.98 0.78
N PHE A 65 6.74 4.77 1.33
CA PHE A 65 7.70 4.45 2.39
C PHE A 65 8.25 3.03 2.26
N ARG A 66 9.45 2.83 2.83
CA ARG A 66 10.13 1.54 2.90
C ARG A 66 10.58 1.24 4.32
N ALA A 67 10.26 0.05 4.81
CA ALA A 67 10.63 -0.41 6.14
C ALA A 67 10.90 -1.92 6.15
N SER A 68 11.86 -2.33 6.96
CA SER A 68 12.08 -3.73 7.30
C SER A 68 11.01 -4.23 8.26
N TRP A 69 10.80 -5.56 8.32
CA TRP A 69 9.88 -6.15 9.29
C TRP A 69 10.25 -5.80 10.73
N GLY A 70 11.53 -5.85 11.08
CA GLY A 70 12.00 -5.49 12.42
C GLY A 70 11.74 -4.02 12.78
N GLU A 71 11.77 -3.10 11.81
CA GLU A 71 11.38 -1.70 12.05
C GLU A 71 9.88 -1.55 12.30
N LEU A 72 9.05 -2.28 11.56
CA LEU A 72 7.59 -2.27 11.69
C LEU A 72 7.14 -2.88 13.03
N GLU A 73 7.75 -4.00 13.44
CA GLU A 73 7.48 -4.61 14.74
C GLU A 73 7.88 -3.67 15.89
N ARG A 74 9.01 -2.96 15.77
CA ARG A 74 9.39 -1.91 16.74
C ARG A 74 8.45 -0.71 16.74
N ALA A 75 7.80 -0.40 15.61
CA ALA A 75 6.77 0.62 15.54
C ALA A 75 5.45 0.19 16.22
N SER A 76 5.30 -1.11 16.51
CA SER A 76 4.28 -1.72 17.37
C SER A 76 2.88 -1.16 17.11
N THR A 77 2.28 -0.47 18.07
CA THR A 77 0.93 0.09 18.01
C THR A 77 0.65 0.84 16.71
N TRP A 78 1.60 1.65 16.21
CA TRP A 78 1.41 2.37 14.95
C TRP A 78 1.24 1.41 13.77
N TRP A 79 2.07 0.36 13.70
CA TRP A 79 1.99 -0.62 12.63
C TRP A 79 0.69 -1.41 12.71
N HIS A 80 0.27 -1.83 13.92
CA HIS A 80 -1.03 -2.47 14.11
C HIS A 80 -2.20 -1.62 13.62
N TYR A 81 -2.21 -0.31 13.95
CA TYR A 81 -3.24 0.61 13.45
C TYR A 81 -3.19 0.78 11.94
N ALA A 82 -1.98 0.97 11.36
CA ALA A 82 -1.84 1.14 9.93
C ALA A 82 -2.38 -0.08 9.14
N ARG A 83 -2.17 -1.29 9.65
CA ARG A 83 -2.71 -2.51 9.03
C ARG A 83 -4.23 -2.56 9.06
N ALA A 84 -4.84 -2.25 10.20
CA ALA A 84 -6.29 -2.35 10.38
C ALA A 84 -7.07 -1.22 9.67
N TRP A 85 -6.46 -0.05 9.54
CA TRP A 85 -7.14 1.14 9.02
C TRP A 85 -7.20 1.18 7.49
N HIS A 86 -6.12 0.79 6.81
CA HIS A 86 -6.04 0.89 5.36
C HIS A 86 -6.69 -0.31 4.66
N PHE A 87 -7.19 -0.06 3.46
CA PHE A 87 -7.47 -1.11 2.50
C PHE A 87 -6.19 -1.42 1.74
N TRP A 88 -5.76 -2.67 1.77
CA TRP A 88 -4.48 -3.11 1.22
C TRP A 88 -4.63 -3.75 -0.15
N VAL A 89 -3.78 -3.32 -1.08
CA VAL A 89 -3.56 -4.03 -2.34
C VAL A 89 -2.14 -4.59 -2.34
N VAL A 90 -2.01 -5.89 -2.52
CA VAL A 90 -0.72 -6.60 -2.47
C VAL A 90 -0.51 -7.47 -3.70
N ASP A 91 0.75 -7.80 -3.99
CA ASP A 91 1.16 -8.53 -5.19
C ASP A 91 0.90 -10.04 -5.13
N ASN A 92 0.90 -10.63 -3.94
CA ASN A 92 0.72 -12.06 -3.74
C ASN A 92 0.16 -12.43 -2.35
N GLN A 93 -0.22 -13.69 -2.18
CA GLN A 93 -0.81 -14.20 -0.93
C GLN A 93 0.16 -14.14 0.26
N GLN A 94 1.46 -14.29 0.02
CA GLN A 94 2.47 -14.19 1.07
C GLN A 94 2.55 -12.74 1.60
N SER A 95 2.49 -11.75 0.71
CA SER A 95 2.37 -10.34 1.07
C SER A 95 1.08 -10.07 1.85
N ALA A 96 -0.04 -10.68 1.47
CA ALA A 96 -1.29 -10.56 2.21
C ALA A 96 -1.15 -11.06 3.66
N LEU A 97 -0.55 -12.24 3.87
CA LEU A 97 -0.31 -12.78 5.21
C LEU A 97 0.65 -11.92 6.03
N ARG A 98 1.66 -11.31 5.40
CA ARG A 98 2.61 -10.41 6.10
C ARG A 98 1.97 -9.09 6.47
N VAL A 99 1.07 -8.56 5.65
CA VAL A 99 0.42 -7.26 5.85
C VAL A 99 -0.82 -7.37 6.72
N SER A 100 -1.59 -8.46 6.64
CA SER A 100 -2.75 -8.71 7.51
C SER A 100 -2.95 -10.20 7.80
N PRO A 101 -2.29 -10.76 8.83
CA PRO A 101 -2.33 -12.18 9.17
C PRO A 101 -3.64 -12.60 9.83
N THR A 102 -4.41 -11.63 10.36
CA THR A 102 -5.60 -11.91 11.19
C THR A 102 -6.90 -11.52 10.50
N ASP A 103 -6.89 -10.57 9.58
CA ASP A 103 -8.10 -10.07 8.91
C ASP A 103 -7.83 -9.79 7.42
N SER A 104 -8.39 -10.61 6.55
CA SER A 104 -8.26 -10.46 5.08
C SER A 104 -9.37 -9.63 4.45
N SER A 105 -10.35 -9.14 5.22
CA SER A 105 -11.52 -8.43 4.68
C SER A 105 -11.16 -7.10 3.98
N HIS A 106 -9.99 -6.55 4.30
CA HIS A 106 -9.47 -5.32 3.73
C HIS A 106 -8.18 -5.55 2.94
N VAL A 107 -7.96 -6.75 2.39
CA VAL A 107 -6.79 -7.07 1.57
C VAL A 107 -7.24 -7.66 0.24
N VAL A 108 -6.76 -7.08 -0.86
CA VAL A 108 -6.92 -7.62 -2.21
C VAL A 108 -5.56 -8.00 -2.78
N VAL A 109 -5.47 -9.22 -3.30
CA VAL A 109 -4.32 -9.67 -4.08
C VAL A 109 -4.54 -9.29 -5.54
N THR A 110 -3.62 -8.51 -6.09
CA THR A 110 -3.61 -8.11 -7.50
C THR A 110 -2.29 -8.58 -8.11
N SER A 111 -2.37 -9.57 -9.00
CA SER A 111 -1.18 -10.04 -9.73
C SER A 111 -0.83 -9.05 -10.84
N SER A 112 0.34 -8.41 -10.73
CA SER A 112 0.93 -7.69 -11.85
C SER A 112 1.47 -8.74 -12.84
N GLY A 113 0.69 -9.08 -13.87
CA GLY A 113 1.05 -10.10 -14.86
C GLY A 113 2.50 -9.94 -15.36
N LYS A 114 3.29 -11.01 -15.20
CA LYS A 114 4.72 -11.17 -15.54
C LYS A 114 5.71 -10.27 -14.78
N THR A 115 6.37 -10.82 -13.75
CA THR A 115 7.80 -11.23 -13.72
C THR A 115 8.22 -11.55 -12.29
N ASN A 116 9.24 -12.43 -12.17
CA ASN A 116 9.89 -12.99 -10.98
C ASN A 116 9.80 -12.22 -9.64
N PRO A 117 9.86 -12.94 -8.50
CA PRO A 117 9.83 -12.36 -7.15
C PRO A 117 11.08 -11.49 -6.90
N SER A 118 11.09 -10.27 -7.43
CA SER A 118 12.21 -9.34 -7.34
C SER A 118 11.99 -8.29 -6.25
N GLY A 119 11.64 -8.77 -5.06
CA GLY A 119 11.61 -7.97 -3.83
C GLY A 119 10.82 -6.64 -3.90
N PRO A 120 10.98 -5.78 -2.90
CA PRO A 120 10.29 -4.49 -2.81
C PRO A 120 11.00 -3.44 -3.68
N SER A 121 11.05 -3.69 -4.99
CA SER A 121 11.58 -2.74 -5.98
C SER A 121 10.56 -1.65 -6.32
N THR A 122 11.05 -0.48 -6.75
CA THR A 122 10.16 0.61 -7.24
C THR A 122 9.34 0.15 -8.44
N GLY A 123 9.94 -0.64 -9.33
CA GLY A 123 9.27 -1.17 -10.52
C GLY A 123 8.12 -2.11 -10.16
N ALA A 124 8.33 -3.04 -9.23
CA ALA A 124 7.28 -3.94 -8.76
C ALA A 124 6.12 -3.17 -8.12
N LEU A 125 6.42 -2.17 -7.28
CA LEU A 125 5.40 -1.32 -6.67
C LEU A 125 4.60 -0.55 -7.73
N LEU A 126 5.27 0.11 -8.69
CA LEU A 126 4.58 0.87 -9.75
C LEU A 126 3.72 -0.03 -10.64
N SER A 127 4.19 -1.23 -10.97
CA SER A 127 3.38 -2.18 -11.75
C SER A 127 2.14 -2.63 -10.97
N LEU A 128 2.26 -2.87 -9.66
CA LEU A 128 1.12 -3.18 -8.81
C LEU A 128 0.14 -1.99 -8.71
N ILE A 129 0.64 -0.76 -8.56
CA ILE A 129 -0.19 0.45 -8.54
C ILE A 129 -0.97 0.58 -9.85
N ARG A 130 -0.32 0.37 -11.01
CA ARG A 130 -1.00 0.40 -12.32
C ARG A 130 -2.08 -0.67 -12.45
N ALA A 131 -1.83 -1.87 -11.95
CA ALA A 131 -2.83 -2.94 -11.97
C ALA A 131 -4.02 -2.61 -11.04
N ALA A 132 -3.75 -2.03 -9.87
CA ALA A 132 -4.77 -1.55 -8.95
C ALA A 132 -5.60 -0.39 -9.54
N GLU A 133 -4.95 0.57 -10.20
CA GLU A 133 -5.59 1.69 -10.89
C GLU A 133 -6.54 1.18 -11.97
N LYS A 134 -6.07 0.26 -12.83
CA LYS A 134 -6.91 -0.34 -13.89
C LYS A 134 -8.17 -0.99 -13.30
N ARG A 135 -8.01 -1.73 -12.20
CA ARG A 135 -9.13 -2.34 -11.47
C ARG A 135 -10.06 -1.29 -10.87
N ALA A 136 -9.51 -0.21 -10.32
CA ALA A 136 -10.29 0.88 -9.73
C ALA A 136 -11.08 1.68 -10.77
N SER A 137 -10.55 1.83 -11.99
CA SER A 137 -11.24 2.51 -13.09
C SER A 137 -12.29 1.66 -13.81
N GLY A 138 -12.50 0.40 -13.39
CA GLY A 138 -13.46 -0.52 -14.03
C GLY A 138 -13.00 -1.10 -15.37
N GLY A 139 -11.68 -1.16 -15.62
CA GLY A 139 -11.09 -1.66 -16.87
C GLY A 139 -10.55 -3.09 -16.83
#